data_AF-A0A1B1N517-F1
#
_entry.id   AF-A0A1B1N517-F1
#
_cell.length_a   1.000
_cell.length_b   1.000
_cell.length_c   1.000
_cell.angle_alpha   90.00
_cell.angle_beta   90.00
_cell.angle_gamma   90.00
#
_symmetry.space_group_name_H-M   'P 1'
#
loop_
_entity.id
_entity.type
_entity.pdbx_description
1 polymer ?
#
loop_
_entity_poly.entity_id
_entity_poly.type
_entity_poly.pdbx_seq_one_letter_code
_entity_poly.pdbx_strand_id
1 'polypeptide(L)'
;MLTVWTFLILAALSFFSMYVLIKKMNVINVLGSYFFSNVLITNTGVIINLNLKLTKQDPSNPLIFWTQKIPELSLKPALLLWMIYILFSNRSLISKGIYALICLIALVSIELFFVHIQYLQWVKWNVFYTYLRYGLILVILAVYSFYLQKLINKNKEVNTI
;
A
#
# COMPACT_ATOMS: atom_id res chain seq x y z
N MET A 1 22.53 -7.46 -2.88
CA MET A 1 23.12 -6.29 -2.17
C MET A 1 22.54 -4.97 -2.70
N LEU A 2 22.78 -4.58 -3.96
CA LEU A 2 22.29 -3.30 -4.53
C LEU A 2 20.75 -3.13 -4.45
N THR A 3 19.99 -4.20 -4.67
CA THR A 3 18.52 -4.23 -4.60
C THR A 3 17.97 -3.99 -3.19
N VAL A 4 18.65 -4.49 -2.15
CA VAL A 4 18.25 -4.26 -0.76
C VAL A 4 18.47 -2.80 -0.38
N TRP A 5 19.63 -2.25 -0.72
CA TRP A 5 19.96 -0.85 -0.46
C TRP A 5 19.02 0.13 -1.15
N THR A 6 18.66 -0.15 -2.41
CA THR A 6 17.66 0.66 -3.12
C THR A 6 16.30 0.63 -2.43
N PHE A 7 15.83 -0.54 -1.96
CA PHE A 7 14.59 -0.61 -1.18
C PHE A 7 14.67 0.05 0.19
N LEU A 8 15.83 0.03 0.85
CA LEU A 8 16.03 0.76 2.11
C LEU A 8 15.94 2.28 1.90
N ILE A 9 16.57 2.79 0.85
CA ILE A 9 16.49 4.23 0.49
C ILE A 9 15.03 4.60 0.17
N LEU A 10 14.35 3.79 -0.64
CA LEU A 10 12.95 4.02 -0.99
C LEU A 10 12.02 3.91 0.23
N ALA A 11 12.31 3.00 1.17
CA ALA A 11 11.58 2.90 2.44
C ALA A 11 11.75 4.16 3.29
N ALA A 12 12.98 4.68 3.40
CA ALA A 12 13.24 5.94 4.11
C ALA A 12 12.49 7.11 3.48
N LEU A 13 12.50 7.23 2.14
CA LEU A 13 11.71 8.22 1.40
C LEU A 13 10.20 8.05 1.63
N SER A 14 9.72 6.81 1.65
CA SER A 14 8.33 6.46 1.96
C SER A 14 7.93 6.98 3.35
N PHE A 15 8.73 6.69 4.38
CA PHE A 15 8.45 7.16 5.75
C PHE A 15 8.53 8.68 5.86
N PHE A 16 9.49 9.32 5.19
CA PHE A 16 9.54 10.77 5.10
C PHE A 16 8.28 11.35 4.43
N SER A 17 7.79 10.70 3.37
CA SER A 17 6.55 11.11 2.71
C SER A 17 5.32 10.95 3.62
N MET A 18 5.29 9.91 4.46
CA MET A 18 4.26 9.73 5.47
C MET A 18 4.28 10.85 6.52
N TYR A 19 5.46 11.30 6.93
CA TYR A 19 5.57 12.44 7.84
C TYR A 19 4.91 13.71 7.25
N VAL A 20 5.03 13.93 5.93
CA VAL A 20 4.31 15.01 5.24
C VAL A 20 2.80 14.78 5.26
N LEU A 21 2.33 13.55 5.08
CA LEU A 21 0.89 13.21 5.15
C LEU A 21 0.30 13.45 6.55
N ILE A 22 1.04 13.13 7.60
CA ILE A 22 0.63 13.37 8.99
C ILE A 22 0.40 14.87 9.26
N LYS A 23 1.13 15.76 8.58
CA LYS A 23 0.89 17.20 8.67
C LYS A 23 -0.37 17.67 7.92
N LYS A 24 -0.86 16.88 6.95
CA LYS A 24 -1.98 17.23 6.06
C LYS A 24 -3.31 16.57 6.44
N MET A 25 -3.27 15.50 7.23
CA MET A 25 -4.44 14.72 7.64
C MET A 25 -4.41 14.44 9.14
N ASN A 26 -5.54 14.01 9.72
CA ASN A 26 -5.55 13.61 11.12
C ASN A 26 -4.60 12.42 11.36
N VAL A 27 -3.74 12.53 12.38
CA VAL A 27 -2.73 11.51 12.73
C VAL A 27 -3.34 10.12 12.92
N ILE A 28 -4.48 10.04 13.61
CA ILE A 28 -5.19 8.78 13.85
C ILE A 28 -5.66 8.16 12.53
N ASN A 29 -6.15 8.99 11.61
CA ASN A 29 -6.59 8.50 10.31
C ASN A 29 -5.41 7.99 9.46
N VAL A 30 -4.27 8.70 9.47
CA VAL A 30 -3.06 8.28 8.74
C VAL A 30 -2.51 6.97 9.31
N LEU A 31 -2.32 6.87 10.63
CA LEU A 31 -1.78 5.67 11.26
C LEU A 31 -2.77 4.49 11.15
N GLY A 32 -4.06 4.72 11.41
CA GLY A 32 -5.09 3.68 11.26
C GLY A 32 -5.14 3.13 9.84
N SER A 33 -5.17 4.03 8.85
CA SER A 33 -5.16 3.64 7.43
C SER A 33 -3.84 2.96 7.03
N TYR A 34 -2.71 3.36 7.59
CA TYR A 34 -1.40 2.71 7.36
C TYR A 34 -1.44 1.25 7.80
N PHE A 35 -1.79 1.00 9.07
CA PHE A 35 -1.85 -0.35 9.61
C PHE A 35 -2.90 -1.21 8.90
N PHE A 36 -4.07 -0.63 8.62
CA PHE A 36 -5.12 -1.35 7.92
C PHE A 36 -4.71 -1.72 6.49
N SER A 37 -4.04 -0.80 5.77
CA SER A 37 -3.51 -1.10 4.43
C SER A 37 -2.47 -2.21 4.46
N ASN A 38 -1.60 -2.24 5.48
CA ASN A 38 -0.62 -3.31 5.68
C ASN A 38 -1.30 -4.68 5.89
N VAL A 39 -2.37 -4.73 6.70
CA VAL A 39 -3.16 -5.94 6.91
C VAL A 39 -3.81 -6.40 5.60
N LEU A 40 -4.44 -5.50 4.85
CA LEU A 40 -5.07 -5.82 3.57
C LEU A 40 -4.05 -6.34 2.55
N ILE A 41 -2.91 -5.67 2.39
CA ILE A 41 -1.84 -6.10 1.49
C ILE A 41 -1.35 -7.49 1.89
N THR A 42 -1.02 -7.70 3.17
CA THR A 42 -0.44 -8.96 3.66
C THR A 42 -1.43 -10.10 3.52
N ASN A 43 -2.67 -9.94 3.99
CA ASN A 43 -3.67 -11.01 3.97
C ASN A 43 -4.04 -11.40 2.53
N THR A 44 -4.27 -10.42 1.65
CA THR A 44 -4.54 -10.73 0.23
C THR A 44 -3.34 -11.44 -0.41
N GLY A 45 -2.12 -11.02 -0.09
CA GLY A 45 -0.91 -11.67 -0.58
C GLY A 45 -0.79 -13.13 -0.12
N VAL A 46 -1.04 -13.39 1.17
CA VAL A 46 -1.01 -14.73 1.75
C VAL A 46 -2.10 -15.63 1.13
N ILE A 47 -3.34 -15.14 1.04
CA ILE A 47 -4.45 -15.91 0.44
C ILE A 47 -4.12 -16.28 -1.01
N ILE A 48 -3.67 -15.33 -1.81
CA ILE A 48 -3.32 -15.59 -3.21
C ILE A 48 -2.16 -16.57 -3.29
N ASN A 49 -1.13 -16.40 -2.45
CA ASN A 49 0.03 -17.29 -2.44
C ASN A 49 -0.33 -18.73 -2.04
N LEU A 50 -1.17 -18.92 -1.02
CA LEU A 50 -1.63 -20.25 -0.59
C LEU A 50 -2.42 -20.96 -1.69
N ASN A 51 -3.28 -20.22 -2.41
CA ASN A 51 -4.13 -20.80 -3.44
C ASN A 51 -3.39 -21.08 -4.75
N LEU A 52 -2.43 -20.24 -5.13
CA LEU A 52 -1.76 -20.31 -6.43
C LEU A 52 -0.30 -20.75 -6.36
N LYS A 53 0.25 -20.96 -5.16
CA LYS A 53 1.64 -21.36 -4.92
C LYS A 53 2.62 -20.41 -5.64
N LEU A 54 2.43 -19.10 -5.43
CA LEU A 54 3.20 -18.05 -6.11
C LEU A 54 4.67 -17.96 -5.66
N THR A 55 5.01 -18.51 -4.49
CA THR A 55 6.40 -18.57 -4.01
C THR A 55 6.87 -20.02 -3.96
N LYS A 56 7.86 -20.36 -4.79
CA LYS A 56 8.60 -21.64 -4.73
C LYS A 56 9.95 -21.54 -4.02
N GLN A 57 10.32 -20.36 -3.52
CA GLN A 57 11.64 -20.15 -2.91
C GLN A 57 11.66 -20.56 -1.44
N ASP A 58 12.82 -21.07 -1.02
CA ASP A 58 13.10 -21.52 0.34
C ASP A 58 13.20 -20.30 1.29
N PRO A 59 12.32 -20.17 2.31
CA PRO A 59 12.30 -19.03 3.24
C PRO A 59 13.55 -18.92 4.12
N SER A 60 14.47 -19.89 4.04
CA SER A 60 15.71 -19.96 4.81
C SER A 60 16.76 -18.89 4.45
N ASN A 61 16.63 -18.18 3.33
CA ASN A 61 17.53 -17.09 2.97
C ASN A 61 17.02 -15.73 3.51
N PRO A 62 17.61 -15.18 4.59
CA PRO A 62 17.11 -13.98 5.25
C PRO A 62 17.17 -12.73 4.36
N LEU A 63 18.14 -12.63 3.45
CA LEU A 63 18.24 -11.52 2.51
C LEU A 63 17.06 -11.47 1.54
N ILE A 64 16.57 -12.65 1.14
CA ILE A 64 15.45 -12.78 0.22
C ILE A 64 14.15 -12.31 0.90
N PHE A 65 13.95 -12.76 2.14
CA PHE A 65 12.81 -12.36 2.96
C PHE A 65 12.71 -10.83 3.15
N TRP A 66 13.81 -10.18 3.54
CA TRP A 66 13.80 -8.74 3.80
C TRP A 66 13.61 -7.89 2.54
N THR A 67 14.11 -8.35 1.40
CA THR A 67 13.95 -7.66 0.10
C THR A 67 12.48 -7.52 -0.28
N GLN A 68 11.65 -8.52 0.05
CA GLN A 68 10.20 -8.47 -0.18
C GLN A 68 9.48 -7.69 0.93
N LYS A 69 9.86 -7.91 2.19
CA LYS A 69 9.14 -7.34 3.34
C LYS A 69 9.32 -5.83 3.49
N ILE A 70 10.49 -5.29 3.15
CA ILE A 70 10.75 -3.85 3.25
C ILE A 70 9.74 -3.05 2.39
N PRO A 71 9.55 -3.33 1.08
CA PRO A 71 8.58 -2.61 0.26
C PRO A 71 7.12 -2.91 0.60
N GLU A 72 6.82 -4.11 1.08
CA GLU A 72 5.48 -4.46 1.57
C GLU A 72 5.08 -3.63 2.78
N LEU A 73 6.00 -3.36 3.71
CA LEU A 73 5.73 -2.61 4.93
C LEU A 73 5.79 -1.10 4.75
N SER A 74 6.61 -0.61 3.81
CA SER A 74 6.86 0.83 3.63
C SER A 74 6.17 1.40 2.38
N LEU A 75 6.74 1.13 1.21
CA LEU A 75 6.36 1.73 -0.07
C LEU A 75 4.89 1.51 -0.43
N LYS A 76 4.41 0.26 -0.39
CA LYS A 76 3.04 -0.05 -0.83
C LYS A 76 1.99 0.65 0.06
N PRO A 77 2.05 0.57 1.40
CA PRO A 77 1.19 1.34 2.29
C PRO A 77 1.28 2.85 2.07
N ALA A 78 2.49 3.41 1.92
CA ALA A 78 2.68 4.83 1.72
C ALA A 78 2.02 5.32 0.42
N LEU A 79 2.18 4.57 -0.68
CA LEU A 79 1.51 4.87 -1.95
C LEU A 79 -0.01 4.84 -1.81
N LEU A 80 -0.57 3.82 -1.15
CA LEU A 80 -2.01 3.74 -0.89
C LEU A 80 -2.50 4.93 -0.05
N LEU A 81 -1.77 5.34 0.99
CA LEU A 81 -2.14 6.49 1.81
C LEU A 81 -2.14 7.80 1.03
N TRP A 82 -1.14 8.03 0.18
CA TRP A 82 -1.12 9.19 -0.71
C TRP A 82 -2.33 9.20 -1.65
N MET A 83 -2.73 8.02 -2.14
CA MET A 83 -3.90 7.85 -2.97
C MET A 83 -5.19 8.19 -2.20
N ILE A 84 -5.34 7.73 -0.95
CA ILE A 84 -6.44 8.10 -0.07
C ILE A 84 -6.50 9.62 0.14
N TYR A 85 -5.37 10.25 0.46
CA TYR A 85 -5.30 11.71 0.60
C TYR A 85 -5.77 12.43 -0.67
N ILE A 86 -5.30 12.00 -1.84
CA ILE A 86 -5.67 12.60 -3.12
C ILE A 86 -7.17 12.42 -3.40
N LEU A 87 -7.73 11.23 -3.14
CA LEU A 87 -9.15 10.93 -3.33
C LEU A 87 -10.04 11.88 -2.53
N PHE A 88 -9.68 12.19 -1.29
CA PHE A 88 -10.43 13.10 -0.42
C PHE A 88 -10.03 14.58 -0.53
N SER A 89 -9.05 14.92 -1.36
CA SER A 89 -8.64 16.31 -1.59
C SER A 89 -9.61 17.07 -2.51
N ASN A 90 -9.52 18.40 -2.54
CA ASN A 90 -10.32 19.28 -3.40
C ASN A 90 -9.90 19.29 -4.89
N ARG A 91 -9.12 18.30 -5.34
CA ARG A 91 -8.71 18.16 -6.75
C ARG A 91 -9.88 17.76 -7.65
N SER A 92 -9.78 18.06 -8.94
CA SER A 92 -10.76 17.62 -9.93
C SER A 92 -10.82 16.09 -10.05
N LEU A 93 -11.97 15.54 -10.44
CA LEU A 93 -12.16 14.10 -10.64
C LEU A 93 -11.16 13.52 -11.64
N ILE A 94 -10.89 14.25 -12.73
CA ILE A 94 -9.90 13.86 -13.75
C ILE A 94 -8.50 13.76 -13.13
N SER A 95 -8.10 14.77 -12.35
CA SER A 95 -6.80 14.77 -11.68
C SER A 95 -6.67 13.59 -10.71
N LYS A 96 -7.72 13.31 -9.92
CA LYS A 96 -7.77 12.14 -9.03
C LYS A 96 -7.61 10.84 -9.80
N GLY A 97 -8.29 10.70 -10.95
CA GLY A 97 -8.16 9.53 -11.84
C GLY A 97 -6.74 9.33 -12.38
N ILE A 98 -6.07 10.40 -12.81
CA ILE A 98 -4.69 10.33 -13.31
C ILE A 98 -3.73 9.88 -12.20
N TYR A 99 -3.79 10.51 -11.02
CA TYR A 99 -2.96 10.10 -9.89
C TYR A 99 -3.26 8.67 -9.44
N ALA A 100 -4.53 8.26 -9.49
CA ALA A 100 -4.92 6.91 -9.18
C ALA A 100 -4.27 5.90 -10.14
N LEU A 101 -4.31 6.18 -11.45
CA LEU A 101 -3.72 5.32 -12.45
C LEU A 101 -2.19 5.24 -12.29
N ILE A 102 -1.51 6.36 -12.04
CA ILE A 102 -0.06 6.40 -11.78
C ILE A 102 0.29 5.56 -10.53
N CYS A 103 -0.46 5.71 -9.44
CA CYS A 103 -0.20 4.95 -8.20
C CYS A 103 -0.43 3.45 -8.39
N LEU A 104 -1.49 3.07 -9.12
CA LEU A 104 -1.75 1.66 -9.44
C LEU A 104 -0.64 1.06 -10.31
N ILE A 105 -0.17 1.78 -11.33
CA ILE A 105 0.98 1.36 -12.12
C ILE A 105 2.21 1.20 -11.22
N ALA A 106 2.50 2.15 -10.34
CA ALA A 106 3.63 2.05 -9.42
C ALA A 106 3.54 0.81 -8.51
N LEU A 107 2.36 0.53 -7.95
CA LEU A 107 2.13 -0.65 -7.11
C LEU A 107 2.33 -1.98 -7.86
N VAL A 108 1.81 -2.06 -9.09
CA VAL A 108 1.98 -3.25 -9.94
C VAL A 108 3.43 -3.40 -10.39
N SER A 109 4.11 -2.30 -10.73
CA SER A 109 5.52 -2.30 -11.12
C SER A 109 6.43 -2.83 -10.02
N ILE A 110 6.12 -2.57 -8.74
CA ILE A 110 6.85 -3.17 -7.61
C ILE A 110 6.73 -4.70 -7.63
N GLU A 111 5.54 -5.24 -7.90
CA GLU A 111 5.36 -6.70 -7.99
C GLU A 111 6.00 -7.30 -9.24
N LEU A 112 5.87 -6.64 -10.40
CA LEU A 112 6.55 -7.07 -11.63
C LEU A 112 8.06 -7.07 -11.47
N PHE A 113 8.61 -6.08 -10.77
CA PHE A 113 10.04 -6.07 -10.44
C PHE A 113 10.40 -7.31 -9.64
N PHE A 114 9.66 -7.65 -8.58
CA PHE A 114 9.89 -8.88 -7.81
C PHE A 114 9.76 -10.17 -8.65
N VAL A 115 8.88 -10.20 -9.64
CA VAL A 115 8.82 -11.32 -10.60
C VAL A 115 10.07 -11.36 -11.46
N HIS A 116 10.53 -10.22 -11.96
CA HIS A 116 11.73 -10.11 -12.80
C HIS A 116 13.00 -10.57 -12.07
N ILE A 117 13.16 -10.19 -10.79
CA ILE A 117 14.27 -10.67 -9.95
C ILE A 117 14.08 -12.11 -9.44
N GLN A 118 13.07 -12.83 -9.95
CA GLN A 118 12.70 -14.21 -9.63
C GLN A 118 12.27 -14.46 -8.17
N TYR A 119 11.87 -13.42 -7.43
CA TYR A 119 11.38 -13.53 -6.06
C TYR A 119 9.92 -14.00 -6.00
N LEU A 120 9.11 -13.58 -6.96
CA LEU A 120 7.73 -14.03 -7.13
C LEU A 120 7.63 -14.84 -8.42
N GLN A 121 6.99 -16.01 -8.36
CA GLN A 121 6.66 -16.77 -9.56
C GLN A 121 5.16 -16.69 -9.79
N TRP A 122 4.78 -16.03 -10.88
CA TRP A 122 3.39 -15.99 -11.32
C TRP A 122 3.01 -17.28 -12.01
N VAL A 123 2.61 -18.28 -11.23
CA VAL A 123 2.03 -19.51 -11.77
C VAL A 123 0.58 -19.22 -12.13
N LYS A 124 0.29 -19.06 -13.43
CA LYS A 124 -1.06 -18.78 -13.97
C LYS A 124 -1.72 -17.51 -13.41
N TRP A 125 -0.93 -16.54 -12.94
CA TRP A 125 -1.44 -15.25 -12.46
C TRP A 125 -1.34 -14.19 -13.54
N ASN A 126 -2.48 -13.61 -13.91
CA ASN A 126 -2.53 -12.50 -14.86
C ASN A 126 -2.23 -11.18 -14.13
N VAL A 127 -1.41 -10.31 -14.73
CA VAL A 127 -1.09 -8.96 -14.24
C VAL A 127 -2.37 -8.17 -13.91
N PHE A 128 -3.42 -8.36 -14.71
CA PHE A 128 -4.73 -7.73 -14.49
C PHE A 128 -5.30 -8.00 -13.09
N TYR A 129 -5.09 -9.21 -12.54
CA TYR A 129 -5.56 -9.53 -11.20
C TYR A 129 -4.81 -8.76 -10.11
N THR A 130 -3.55 -8.38 -10.36
CA THR A 130 -2.83 -7.49 -9.45
C THR A 130 -3.42 -6.08 -9.47
N TYR A 131 -3.77 -5.53 -10.64
CA TYR A 131 -4.50 -4.26 -10.72
C TYR A 131 -5.83 -4.33 -9.97
N LEU A 132 -6.60 -5.41 -10.18
CA LEU A 132 -7.87 -5.63 -9.50
C LEU A 132 -7.70 -5.69 -7.98
N ARG A 133 -6.69 -6.44 -7.50
CA ARG A 133 -6.36 -6.54 -6.07
C ARG A 133 -6.10 -5.17 -5.46
N TYR A 134 -5.21 -4.37 -6.03
CA TYR A 134 -4.90 -3.04 -5.49
C TYR A 134 -6.07 -2.07 -5.62
N GLY A 135 -6.87 -2.16 -6.68
CA GLY A 135 -8.11 -1.40 -6.83
C GLY A 135 -9.11 -1.70 -5.71
N LEU A 136 -9.34 -2.98 -5.41
CA LEU A 136 -10.21 -3.40 -4.31
C LEU A 136 -9.68 -2.98 -2.94
N ILE A 137 -8.37 -3.14 -2.70
CA ILE A 137 -7.73 -2.67 -1.46
C ILE A 137 -7.96 -1.16 -1.29
N LEU A 138 -7.80 -0.37 -2.35
CA LEU A 138 -8.01 1.07 -2.30
C LEU A 138 -9.47 1.43 -1.98
N VAL A 139 -10.43 0.76 -2.61
CA VAL A 139 -11.87 1.00 -2.34
C VAL A 139 -12.18 0.72 -0.87
N ILE A 140 -11.75 -0.43 -0.34
CA ILE A 140 -11.97 -0.79 1.06
C ILE A 140 -11.28 0.22 1.99
N LEU A 141 -10.05 0.61 1.68
CA LEU A 141 -9.29 1.59 2.46
C LEU A 141 -9.93 2.98 2.44
N ALA A 142 -10.52 3.40 1.31
CA ALA A 142 -11.24 4.66 1.20
C ALA A 142 -12.51 4.67 2.05
N VAL A 143 -13.28 3.58 2.02
CA VAL A 143 -14.45 3.41 2.88
C VAL A 143 -14.04 3.46 4.36
N TYR A 144 -13.00 2.73 4.74
CA TYR A 144 -12.45 2.74 6.10
C TYR A 144 -12.03 4.15 6.54
N SER A 145 -11.23 4.84 5.73
CA SER A 145 -10.72 6.18 6.05
C SER A 145 -11.85 7.21 6.18
N PHE A 146 -12.89 7.11 5.33
CA PHE A 146 -14.08 7.95 5.42
C PHE A 146 -14.82 7.76 6.75
N TYR A 147 -15.11 6.52 7.13
CA TYR A 147 -15.79 6.24 8.40
C TYR A 147 -14.96 6.63 9.62
N LEU A 148 -13.65 6.38 9.58
CA LEU A 148 -12.74 6.77 10.65
C LEU A 148 -12.71 8.29 10.83
N GLN A 149 -12.62 9.04 9.73
CA GLN A 149 -12.66 10.51 9.78
C GLN A 149 -14.00 11.03 10.35
N LYS A 150 -15.12 10.40 9.98
CA LYS A 150 -16.45 10.75 10.50
C LYS A 150 -16.53 10.54 12.02
N LEU A 151 -16.00 9.43 12.53
CA LEU A 151 -15.95 9.14 13.97
C LEU A 151 -15.07 10.14 14.73
N ILE A 152 -13.91 10.49 14.17
CA ILE A 152 -13.00 11.49 14.75
C ILE A 152 -13.70 12.85 14.88
N ASN A 153 -14.43 13.28 13.84
CA ASN A 153 -15.14 14.56 13.86
C ASN A 153 -16.27 14.55 14.90
N LYS A 154 -17.06 13.46 14.98
CA LYS A 154 -18.13 13.32 15.98
C LYS A 154 -17.60 13.40 17.42
N ASN A 155 -16.46 12.77 17.72
CA ASN A 155 -15.86 12.84 19.05
C ASN A 155 -15.38 14.25 19.42
N LYS A 156 -14.95 15.06 18.43
CA LYS A 156 -14.57 16.45 18.69
C LYS A 156 -15.79 17.29 19.08
N GLU A 157 -16.93 17.09 18.41
CA GLU A 157 -18.17 17.82 18.72
C GLU A 157 -18.73 17.50 20.11
N VAL A 158 -18.64 16.24 20.55
CA VAL A 158 -19.10 15.82 21.89
C VAL A 158 -18.23 16.39 23.01
N ASN A 159 -16.92 16.55 22.79
CA ASN A 159 -15.99 17.03 23.80
C ASN A 159 -15.85 18.57 23.85
N THR A 160 -16.61 19.31 23.03
CA THR A 160 -16.65 20.78 23.03
C THR A 160 -17.80 21.37 23.85
N ILE A 161 -18.53 20.54 24.61
CA ILE A 161 -19.57 20.93 25.58
C ILE A 161 -18.98 20.77 26.99
#